data_AF-A0A7Z9IC67-F1
#
_entry.id   AF-A0A7Z9IC67-F1
#
_cell.length_a   1.000
_cell.length_b   1.000
_cell.length_c   1.000
_cell.angle_alpha   90.00
_cell.angle_beta   90.00
_cell.angle_gamma   90.00
#
_symmetry.space_group_name_H-M   'P 1'
#
loop_
_entity.id
_entity.type
_entity.pdbx_description
1 polymer ?
#
loop_
_entity_poly.entity_id
_entity_poly.type
_entity_poly.pdbx_seq_one_letter_code
_entity_poly.pdbx_strand_id
1 'polypeptide(L)'
;CRELGVDYVAMAGFLKHVLIPSDFTNRVVNIHPSLIPAFCGKGMYGNRVHQAVVESGVTVSGCTIHFVDNEFDHGPIIYQQIVQVAAD
;
A
#
# COMPACT_ATOMS: atom_id res chain seq x y z
N CYS A 1 15.52 11.99 -8.43
CA CYS A 1 16.01 11.34 -7.20
C CYS A 1 17.54 11.33 -7.09
N ARG A 2 18.28 10.74 -8.04
CA ARG A 2 19.75 10.63 -7.96
C ARG A 2 20.49 11.97 -7.91
N GLU A 3 20.19 12.86 -8.84
CA GLU A 3 20.81 14.20 -8.91
C GLU A 3 20.58 15.06 -7.66
N LEU A 4 19.47 14.80 -6.96
CA LEU A 4 19.08 15.53 -5.76
C LEU A 4 19.53 14.82 -4.46
N GLY A 5 20.26 13.70 -4.55
CA GLY A 5 20.72 12.95 -3.38
C GLY A 5 19.58 12.43 -2.49
N VAL A 6 18.43 12.06 -3.08
CA VAL A 6 17.24 11.63 -2.32
C VAL A 6 17.47 10.31 -1.61
N ASP A 7 17.31 10.27 -0.28
CA ASP A 7 17.42 9.05 0.53
C ASP A 7 16.20 8.14 0.43
N TYR A 8 14.99 8.70 0.49
CA TYR A 8 13.73 7.97 0.44
C TYR A 8 12.71 8.63 -0.49
N VAL A 9 11.86 7.81 -1.11
CA VAL A 9 10.73 8.24 -1.94
C VAL A 9 9.44 7.76 -1.31
N ALA A 10 8.50 8.67 -1.07
CA ALA A 10 7.15 8.34 -0.63
C ALA A 10 6.18 8.36 -1.83
N MET A 11 5.59 7.21 -2.13
CA MET A 11 4.58 7.00 -3.16
C MET A 11 3.16 7.03 -2.60
N ALA A 12 2.92 7.62 -1.42
CA ALA A 12 1.68 7.54 -0.65
C ALA A 12 0.37 7.81 -1.44
N GLY A 13 -0.20 6.79 -2.07
CA GLY A 13 -1.38 6.91 -2.95
C GLY A 13 -1.08 7.06 -4.45
N PHE A 14 0.12 6.71 -4.90
CA PHE A 14 0.54 6.76 -6.30
C PHE A 14 -0.02 5.57 -7.07
N LEU A 15 -0.84 5.85 -8.10
CA LEU A 15 -1.65 4.83 -8.77
C LEU A 15 -0.99 4.17 -9.98
N LYS A 16 0.25 4.56 -10.32
CA LYS A 16 0.96 4.00 -11.46
C LYS A 16 2.03 3.03 -10.98
N HIS A 17 2.12 1.89 -11.66
CA HIS A 17 3.24 0.99 -11.50
C HIS A 17 4.51 1.67 -12.03
N VAL A 18 5.56 1.67 -11.21
CA VAL A 18 6.88 2.20 -11.55
C VAL A 18 7.88 1.13 -11.23
N LEU A 19 8.75 0.82 -12.18
CA LEU A 19 9.85 -0.10 -11.95
C LEU A 19 10.81 0.51 -10.94
N ILE A 20 11.00 -0.18 -9.82
CA ILE A 20 11.93 0.23 -8.77
C ILE A 20 13.32 -0.31 -9.13
N PRO A 21 14.31 0.57 -9.39
CA PRO A 21 15.66 0.14 -9.70
C PRO A 21 16.34 -0.41 -8.42
N SER A 22 17.34 -1.27 -8.60
CA SER A 22 18.00 -1.97 -7.50
C SER A 22 18.66 -1.05 -6.47
N ASP A 23 19.10 0.15 -6.87
CA ASP A 23 19.67 1.17 -5.97
C ASP A 23 18.60 1.91 -5.13
N PHE A 24 17.32 1.65 -5.37
CA PHE A 24 16.17 2.14 -4.61
C PHE A 24 15.40 1.04 -3.86
N THR A 25 15.89 -0.20 -3.84
CA THR A 25 15.34 -1.27 -3.00
C THR A 25 15.32 -0.82 -1.53
N ASN A 26 14.19 -1.01 -0.85
CA ASN A 26 13.94 -0.56 0.53
C ASN A 26 14.12 0.96 0.75
N ARG A 27 13.98 1.76 -0.31
CA ARG A 27 14.03 3.24 -0.25
C ARG A 27 12.79 3.91 -0.83
N VAL A 28 11.84 3.12 -1.30
CA VAL A 28 10.55 3.60 -1.81
C VAL A 28 9.46 3.03 -0.92
N VAL A 29 8.60 3.89 -0.37
CA VAL A 29 7.53 3.51 0.55
C VAL A 29 6.17 3.87 -0.03
N ASN A 30 5.17 3.03 0.17
CA ASN A 30 3.78 3.31 -0.17
C ASN A 30 2.86 3.03 1.03
N ILE A 31 1.66 3.60 0.98
CA ILE A 31 0.55 3.27 1.88
C ILE A 31 -0.59 2.64 1.09
N HIS A 32 -1.16 1.57 1.62
CA HIS A 32 -2.34 0.90 1.08
C HIS A 32 -3.46 0.88 2.11
N PRO A 33 -4.72 1.24 1.77
CA PRO A 33 -5.83 1.35 2.72
C PRO A 33 -6.50 0.01 3.04
N SER A 34 -5.69 -1.02 3.34
CA SER A 34 -6.11 -2.27 3.96
C SER A 34 -4.94 -2.92 4.70
N LEU A 35 -5.19 -4.03 5.39
CA LEU A 35 -4.16 -4.86 6.02
C LEU A 35 -3.62 -5.87 4.99
N ILE A 36 -2.56 -5.53 4.25
CA ILE A 36 -1.87 -6.43 3.31
C ILE A 36 -1.56 -7.77 4.04
N PRO A 37 -1.89 -8.94 3.45
CA PRO A 37 -2.28 -9.15 2.05
C PRO A 37 -3.79 -9.10 1.75
N ALA A 38 -4.64 -8.69 2.69
CA ALA A 38 -6.07 -8.57 2.44
C ALA A 38 -6.40 -7.34 1.57
N PHE A 39 -7.34 -7.48 0.62
CA PHE A 39 -7.86 -6.38 -0.21
C PHE A 39 -6.78 -5.51 -0.89
N CYS A 40 -5.71 -6.12 -1.40
CA CYS A 40 -4.60 -5.42 -2.06
C CYS A 40 -4.31 -5.96 -3.46
N GLY A 41 -3.33 -5.37 -4.15
CA GLY A 41 -2.87 -5.80 -5.46
C GLY A 41 -3.54 -5.06 -6.62
N LYS A 42 -3.32 -5.56 -7.84
CA LYS A 42 -3.80 -4.90 -9.06
C LYS A 42 -5.32 -4.70 -9.04
N GLY A 43 -5.74 -3.44 -9.13
CA GLY A 43 -7.17 -3.08 -9.16
C GLY A 43 -7.74 -2.69 -7.79
N MET A 44 -7.03 -2.95 -6.70
CA MET A 44 -7.39 -2.54 -5.34
C MET A 44 -6.81 -1.15 -5.03
N TYR A 45 -7.45 -0.11 -5.54
CA TYR A 45 -7.07 1.28 -5.27
C TYR A 45 -8.28 2.18 -5.11
N GLY A 46 -8.11 3.30 -4.39
CA GLY A 46 -9.19 4.25 -4.11
C GLY A 46 -10.41 3.56 -3.47
N ASN A 47 -11.61 3.97 -3.89
CA ASN A 47 -12.87 3.46 -3.32
C ASN A 47 -13.08 1.95 -3.49
N ARG A 48 -12.39 1.29 -4.44
CA ARG A 48 -12.55 -0.15 -4.66
C ARG A 48 -12.12 -0.96 -3.44
N VAL A 49 -11.10 -0.50 -2.71
CA VAL A 49 -10.62 -1.16 -1.49
C VAL A 49 -11.69 -1.11 -0.41
N HIS A 50 -12.24 0.08 -0.16
CA HIS A 50 -13.28 0.29 0.85
C HIS A 50 -14.56 -0.47 0.50
N GLN A 51 -14.97 -0.46 -0.76
CA GLN A 51 -16.14 -1.22 -1.23
C GLN A 51 -15.95 -2.72 -0.99
N ALA A 52 -14.79 -3.29 -1.38
CA ALA A 52 -14.50 -4.70 -1.15
C ALA A 52 -14.47 -5.07 0.35
N VAL A 53 -13.95 -4.19 1.21
CA VAL A 53 -13.97 -4.37 2.66
C VAL A 53 -15.41 -4.43 3.17
N VAL A 54 -16.27 -3.47 2.81
CA VAL A 54 -17.68 -3.44 3.25
C VAL A 54 -18.44 -4.65 2.72
N GLU A 55 -18.31 -4.97 1.43
CA GLU A 55 -18.99 -6.10 0.79
C GLU A 55 -18.57 -7.46 1.36
N SER A 56 -17.34 -7.58 1.88
CA SER A 56 -16.87 -8.80 2.52
C SER A 56 -17.49 -9.08 3.89
N GLY A 57 -18.08 -8.07 4.53
CA GLY A 57 -18.67 -8.18 5.87
C GLY A 57 -17.64 -8.31 7.00
N VAL A 58 -16.36 -8.02 6.76
CA VAL A 58 -15.35 -8.03 7.84
C VAL A 58 -15.59 -6.88 8.81
N THR A 59 -15.33 -7.12 10.08
CA THR A 59 -15.45 -6.10 11.15
C THR A 59 -14.15 -5.33 11.38
N VAL A 60 -13.05 -5.79 10.78
CA VAL A 60 -11.71 -5.19 10.92
C VAL A 60 -11.09 -5.00 9.54
N SER A 61 -10.57 -3.80 9.31
CA SER A 61 -9.69 -3.45 8.20
C SER A 61 -8.52 -2.63 8.75
N GLY A 62 -7.88 -1.80 7.94
CA GLY A 62 -6.77 -0.99 8.40
C GLY A 62 -6.01 -0.29 7.28
N CYS A 63 -4.77 0.06 7.55
CA CYS A 63 -3.82 0.52 6.55
C CYS A 63 -2.46 -0.16 6.73
N THR A 64 -1.71 -0.25 5.64
CA THR A 64 -0.36 -0.81 5.61
C THR A 64 0.60 0.19 4.99
N ILE A 65 1.72 0.46 5.67
CA ILE A 65 2.89 1.11 5.10
C ILE A 65 3.90 0.02 4.78
N HIS A 66 4.41 0.00 3.55
CA HIS A 66 5.34 -1.02 3.09
C HIS A 66 6.38 -0.44 2.12
N PHE A 67 7.50 -1.13 1.98
CA PHE A 67 8.43 -0.84 0.89
C PHE A 67 7.83 -1.31 -0.45
N VAL A 68 8.07 -0.53 -1.50
CA VAL A 68 7.62 -0.85 -2.85
C VAL A 68 8.67 -1.74 -3.52
N ASP A 69 8.21 -2.86 -4.08
CA ASP A 69 8.96 -3.67 -5.04
C ASP A 69 8.25 -3.62 -6.41
N ASN A 70 8.62 -4.51 -7.34
CA ASN A 70 8.04 -4.52 -8.68
C ASN A 70 6.69 -5.27 -8.74
N GLU A 71 6.14 -5.70 -7.61
CA GLU A 71 4.84 -6.34 -7.47
C GLU A 71 3.89 -5.43 -6.66
N PHE A 72 2.60 -5.45 -6.99
CA PHE A 72 1.65 -4.56 -6.29
C PHE A 72 1.46 -5.02 -4.85
N ASP A 73 1.65 -4.10 -3.90
CA ASP A 73 1.34 -4.28 -2.48
C ASP A 73 1.97 -5.55 -1.86
N HIS A 74 3.17 -5.90 -2.32
CA HIS A 74 3.86 -7.15 -1.96
C HIS A 74 5.11 -6.94 -1.10
N GLY A 75 5.80 -5.81 -1.27
CA GLY A 75 7.08 -5.57 -0.61
C GLY A 75 6.99 -5.53 0.92
N PRO A 76 8.15 -5.55 1.62
CA PRO A 76 8.20 -5.73 3.07
C PRO A 76 7.39 -4.68 3.84
N ILE A 77 6.54 -5.17 4.74
CA ILE A 77 5.70 -4.33 5.61
C ILE A 77 6.59 -3.60 6.63
N ILE A 78 6.39 -2.29 6.73
CA ILE A 78 7.02 -1.41 7.72
C ILE A 78 6.11 -1.26 8.94
N TYR A 79 4.81 -1.06 8.69
CA TYR A 79 3.82 -0.81 9.73
C TYR A 79 2.41 -1.15 9.25
N GLN A 80 1.58 -1.61 10.18
CA GLN A 80 0.15 -1.78 9.97
C GLN A 80 -0.63 -1.21 11.15
N GLN A 81 -1.79 -0.63 10.84
CA GLN A 81 -2.73 -0.17 11.86
C GLN A 81 -4.13 -0.66 11.55
N ILE A 82 -4.77 -1.24 12.57
CA ILE A 82 -6.15 -1.73 12.45
C ILE A 82 -7.16 -0.58 12.58
N VAL A 83 -8.28 -0.73 11.90
CA VAL A 83 -9.46 0.14 12.01
C VAL A 83 -10.70 -0.75 12.07
N GLN A 84 -11.62 -0.42 12.98
CA GLN A 84 -12.91 -1.10 13.05
C GLN A 84 -13.79 -0.64 11.88
N VAL A 85 -14.41 -1.59 11.19
CA VAL A 85 -15.43 -1.30 10.18
C VAL A 85 -16.75 -1.13 10.92
N ALA A 86 -17.34 0.06 10.85
CA ALA A 86 -18.64 0.30 11.45
C ALA A 86 -19.70 -0.55 10.74
N ALA A 87 -20.64 -1.09 11.51
CA ALA A 87 -21.89 -1.59 10.94
C ALA A 87 -22.71 -0.39 10.47
N ASP A 88 -23.33 -0.52 9.30
CA ASP A 88 -24.34 0.43 8.82
C ASP A 88 -25.57 0.46 9.73
#